data_AF-A0A4Y2U4P4-F1
#
_entry.id   AF-A0A4Y2U4P4-F1
#
_cell.length_a   1.000
_cell.length_b   1.000
_cell.length_c   1.000
_cell.angle_alpha   90.00
_cell.angle_beta   90.00
_cell.angle_gamma   90.00
#
_symmetry.space_group_name_H-M   'P 1'
#
loop_
_entity.id
_entity.type
_entity.pdbx_description
1 polymer ?
#
loop_
_entity_poly.entity_id
_entity_poly.type
_entity_poly.pdbx_seq_one_letter_code
_entity_poly.pdbx_strand_id
1 'polypeptide(L)'
;MYESGFGADQYREMAEKIGFQVVECIEEKRVIPYPSDQACKEALYEMCGDNFNVHPESLEEFKEECLQVLLKLSARDAEGRPCYRATELSLLLAKPTEGAGSKTKENLGS
;
A
#
# COMPACT_ATOMS: atom_id res chain seq x y z
N MET A 1 -0.12 -15.88 -10.63
CA MET A 1 0.50 -14.86 -9.77
C MET A 1 0.30 -13.54 -10.47
N TYR A 2 -0.53 -12.64 -9.92
CA TYR A 2 -0.59 -11.27 -10.40
C TYR A 2 0.59 -10.52 -9.78
N GLU A 3 1.66 -10.33 -10.54
CA GLU A 3 2.70 -9.36 -10.20
C GLU A 3 2.20 -8.00 -10.71
N SER A 4 1.42 -7.30 -9.89
CA SER A 4 1.02 -5.93 -10.19
C SER A 4 1.34 -5.05 -8.98
N GLY A 5 2.57 -4.56 -8.95
CA GLY A 5 3.04 -3.56 -7.99
C GLY A 5 4.43 -3.09 -8.38
N PHE A 6 4.66 -1.77 -8.30
CA PHE A 6 6.02 -1.23 -8.24
C PHE A 6 6.67 -1.79 -6.96
N GLY A 7 7.80 -2.49 -7.09
CA GLY A 7 8.55 -3.04 -5.96
C GLY A 7 9.47 -2.00 -5.32
N ALA A 8 10.18 -2.42 -4.27
CA ALA A 8 11.09 -1.56 -3.52
C ALA A 8 12.11 -0.81 -4.39
N ASP A 9 12.63 -1.47 -5.43
CA ASP A 9 13.64 -0.89 -6.33
C ASP A 9 13.07 0.24 -7.18
N GLN A 10 11.85 0.09 -7.72
CA GLN A 10 11.24 1.12 -8.56
C GLN A 10 10.88 2.37 -7.75
N TYR A 11 10.39 2.21 -6.52
CA TYR A 11 10.11 3.35 -5.65
C TYR A 11 11.39 4.04 -5.16
N ARG A 12 12.45 3.29 -4.91
CA ARG A 12 13.78 3.86 -4.61
C ARG A 12 14.26 4.72 -5.77
N GLU A 13 14.25 4.17 -6.98
CA GLU A 13 14.67 4.89 -8.19
C GLU A 13 13.84 6.17 -8.40
N MET A 14 12.52 6.09 -8.19
CA MET A 14 11.64 7.25 -8.30
C MET A 14 12.01 8.35 -7.29
N ALA A 15 12.24 8.00 -6.02
CA ALA A 15 12.59 8.94 -4.97
C ALA A 15 13.96 9.60 -5.20
N GLU A 16 14.94 8.83 -5.66
CA GLU A 16 16.27 9.35 -6.00
C GLU A 16 16.25 10.27 -7.22
N LYS A 17 15.45 9.95 -8.25
CA LYS A 17 15.28 10.80 -9.45
C LYS A 17 14.73 12.19 -9.13
N ILE A 18 13.88 12.32 -8.12
CA ILE A 18 13.33 13.61 -7.69
C ILE A 18 14.22 14.33 -6.66
N GLY A 19 15.39 13.77 -6.33
CA GLY A 19 16.43 14.42 -5.51
C GLY A 19 16.39 14.09 -4.02
N PHE A 20 15.54 13.15 -3.57
CA PHE A 20 15.64 12.64 -2.20
C PHE A 20 16.75 11.61 -2.10
N GLN A 21 17.42 11.58 -0.95
CA GLN A 21 18.26 10.44 -0.60
C GLN A 21 17.40 9.41 0.11
N VAL A 22 17.34 8.19 -0.41
CA VAL A 22 16.69 7.06 0.25
C VAL A 22 17.64 6.51 1.31
N VAL A 23 17.25 6.65 2.58
CA VAL A 23 18.00 6.11 3.73
C VAL A 23 17.69 4.63 3.87
N GLU A 24 16.42 4.28 3.74
CA GLU A 24 15.93 2.92 3.91
C GLU A 24 14.70 2.70 3.02
N CYS A 25 14.58 1.48 2.48
CA CYS A 25 13.43 1.03 1.72
C CYS A 25 13.12 -0.39 2.16
N ILE A 26 11.97 -0.60 2.78
CA ILE A 26 11.55 -1.87 3.35
C ILE A 26 10.26 -2.31 2.66
N GLU A 27 10.26 -3.55 2.18
CA GLU A 27 9.07 -4.24 1.73
C GLU A 27 8.68 -5.30 2.78
N GLU A 28 7.52 -5.12 3.40
CA GLU A 28 7.01 -6.01 4.44
C GLU A 28 5.75 -6.73 3.95
N LYS A 29 5.73 -8.05 4.10
CA LYS A 29 4.51 -8.84 3.93
C LYS A 29 3.79 -8.92 5.26
N ARG A 30 2.64 -8.27 5.36
CA ARG A 30 1.82 -8.26 6.56
C ARG A 30 0.61 -9.16 6.40
N VAL A 31 0.27 -9.85 7.50
CA VAL A 31 -0.96 -10.61 7.64
C VAL A 31 -1.73 -9.98 8.80
N ILE A 32 -2.87 -9.40 8.50
CA ILE A 32 -3.68 -8.65 9.45
C ILE A 32 -4.97 -9.45 9.70
N PRO A 33 -5.10 -10.13 10.84
CA PRO A 33 -6.31 -10.88 11.15
C PRO A 33 -7.43 -9.93 11.56
N TYR A 34 -8.63 -10.18 11.05
CA TYR A 34 -9.85 -9.58 11.59
C TYR A 34 -10.35 -10.40 12.79
N PRO A 35 -10.99 -9.76 13.79
CA PRO A 35 -11.50 -10.48 14.96
C PRO A 35 -12.57 -11.54 14.63
N SER A 36 -13.34 -11.35 13.55
CA SER A 36 -14.40 -12.24 13.11
C SER A 36 -14.78 -11.97 11.64
N ASP A 37 -15.59 -12.86 11.06
CA ASP A 37 -16.18 -12.69 9.72
C ASP A 37 -17.05 -11.42 9.66
N GLN A 38 -17.81 -11.12 10.71
CA GLN A 38 -18.64 -9.92 10.77
C GLN A 38 -17.79 -8.63 10.76
N ALA A 39 -16.73 -8.59 11.57
CA ALA A 39 -15.81 -7.45 11.60
C ALA A 39 -15.10 -7.26 10.25
N CYS A 40 -14.78 -8.36 9.56
CA CYS A 40 -14.21 -8.33 8.22
C CYS A 40 -15.19 -7.74 7.21
N LYS A 41 -16.46 -8.18 7.22
CA LYS A 41 -17.52 -7.66 6.35
C LYS A 41 -17.73 -6.17 6.51
N GLU A 42 -17.78 -5.70 7.75
CA GLU A 42 -17.95 -4.27 8.06
C GLU A 42 -16.75 -3.45 7.56
N ALA A 43 -15.52 -3.89 7.83
CA ALA A 43 -14.32 -3.20 7.38
C ALA A 43 -14.19 -3.17 5.85
N LEU A 44 -14.50 -4.28 5.17
CA LEU A 44 -14.50 -4.32 3.70
C LEU A 44 -15.53 -3.36 3.11
N TYR A 45 -16.73 -3.31 3.69
CA TYR A 45 -17.75 -2.37 3.25
C TYR A 45 -17.37 -0.92 3.55
N GLU A 46 -16.74 -0.62 4.68
CA GLU A 46 -16.28 0.74 4.97
C GLU A 46 -15.21 1.21 3.97
N MET A 47 -14.28 0.33 3.58
CA MET A 47 -13.25 0.68 2.60
C MET A 47 -13.77 0.80 1.17
N CYS A 48 -14.75 -0.03 0.80
CA CYS A 48 -15.18 -0.18 -0.59
C CYS A 48 -16.55 0.41 -0.88
N GLY A 49 -17.42 0.54 0.13
CA GLY A 49 -18.85 0.82 -0.01
C GLY A 49 -19.14 2.11 -0.77
N ASP A 50 -18.34 3.15 -0.57
CA ASP A 50 -18.49 4.42 -1.29
C ASP A 50 -18.20 4.32 -2.80
N ASN A 51 -17.46 3.29 -3.23
CA ASN A 51 -17.17 3.04 -4.65
C ASN A 51 -18.28 2.26 -5.35
N PHE A 52 -19.24 1.69 -4.60
CA PHE A 52 -20.30 0.85 -5.14
C PHE A 52 -21.67 1.45 -4.80
N ASN A 53 -22.49 1.72 -5.82
CA ASN A 53 -23.87 2.14 -5.59
C ASN A 53 -24.74 0.92 -5.24
N VAL A 54 -24.59 0.40 -4.02
CA VAL A 54 -25.31 -0.79 -3.52
C VAL A 54 -26.65 -0.37 -2.92
N HIS A 55 -27.75 -0.95 -3.41
CA HIS A 55 -29.07 -0.73 -2.83
C HIS A 55 -29.12 -1.26 -1.39
N PRO A 56 -29.83 -0.58 -0.46
CA PRO A 56 -29.88 -1.00 0.95
C PRO A 56 -30.34 -2.44 1.17
N GLU A 57 -31.23 -2.95 0.30
CA GLU A 57 -31.77 -4.30 0.37
C GLU A 57 -30.74 -5.38 0.02
N SER A 58 -29.73 -5.05 -0.78
CA SER A 58 -28.66 -5.95 -1.22
C SER A 58 -27.39 -5.81 -0.39
N LEU A 59 -27.39 -4.93 0.62
CA LEU A 59 -26.18 -4.56 1.37
C LEU A 59 -25.53 -5.75 2.08
N GLU A 60 -26.34 -6.59 2.73
CA GLU A 60 -25.81 -7.74 3.47
C GLU A 60 -25.31 -8.85 2.54
N GLU A 61 -25.97 -9.05 1.40
CA GLU A 61 -25.50 -9.97 0.36
C GLU A 61 -24.16 -9.49 -0.23
N PHE A 62 -24.06 -8.19 -0.56
CA PHE A 62 -22.83 -7.58 -1.06
C PHE A 62 -21.65 -7.75 -0.08
N LYS A 63 -21.88 -7.50 1.21
CA LYS A 63 -20.87 -7.71 2.26
C LYS A 63 -20.39 -9.16 2.31
N GLU A 64 -21.31 -10.10 2.19
CA GLU A 64 -20.98 -11.53 2.18
C GLU A 64 -20.14 -11.88 0.94
N GLU A 65 -20.51 -11.38 -0.24
CA GLU A 65 -19.70 -11.55 -1.45
C GLU A 65 -18.29 -10.98 -1.31
N CYS A 66 -18.14 -9.79 -0.72
CA CYS A 66 -16.84 -9.19 -0.43
C CYS A 66 -15.99 -10.10 0.48
N LEU A 67 -16.59 -10.66 1.54
CA LEU A 67 -15.91 -11.63 2.42
C LEU A 67 -15.48 -12.87 1.65
N GLN A 68 -16.35 -13.45 0.82
CA GLN A 68 -16.01 -14.63 0.03
C GLN A 68 -14.88 -14.37 -0.96
N VAL A 69 -14.84 -13.18 -1.59
CA VAL A 69 -13.73 -12.77 -2.45
C VAL A 69 -12.44 -12.62 -1.64
N LEU A 70 -12.49 -11.97 -0.48
CA LEU A 70 -11.32 -11.83 0.38
C LEU A 70 -10.79 -13.20 0.82
N LEU A 71 -11.66 -14.13 1.24
CA LEU A 71 -11.28 -15.48 1.67
C LEU A 71 -10.69 -16.35 0.54
N LYS A 72 -11.07 -16.09 -0.73
CA LYS A 72 -10.43 -16.73 -1.90
C LYS A 72 -9.02 -16.22 -2.14
N LEU A 73 -8.78 -14.93 -1.89
CA LEU A 73 -7.48 -14.28 -2.10
C LEU A 73 -6.55 -14.44 -0.89
N SER A 74 -7.13 -14.58 0.30
CA SER A 74 -6.43 -14.62 1.58
C SER A 74 -6.94 -15.77 2.43
N ALA A 75 -6.03 -16.65 2.85
CA ALA A 75 -6.36 -17.72 3.78
C ALA A 75 -6.69 -17.16 5.19
N ARG A 76 -7.47 -17.94 5.94
CA ARG A 76 -7.65 -17.75 7.38
C ARG A 76 -6.32 -18.01 8.13
N ASP A 77 -6.16 -17.42 9.32
CA ASP A 77 -5.02 -17.74 10.20
C ASP A 77 -5.17 -19.11 10.86
N ALA A 78 -4.19 -19.46 11.73
CA ALA A 78 -4.18 -20.73 12.46
C ALA A 78 -5.38 -20.87 13.42
N GLU A 79 -5.93 -19.74 13.87
CA GLU A 79 -7.13 -19.67 14.72
C GLU A 79 -8.44 -19.67 13.92
N GLY A 80 -8.38 -19.71 12.59
CA GLY A 80 -9.54 -19.73 11.71
C GLY A 80 -10.17 -18.35 11.45
N ARG A 81 -9.49 -17.26 11.82
CA ARG A 81 -9.98 -15.89 11.58
C ARG A 81 -9.69 -15.44 10.15
N PRO A 82 -10.57 -14.63 9.53
CA PRO A 82 -10.29 -14.05 8.22
C PRO A 82 -9.09 -13.11 8.32
N CYS A 83 -8.23 -13.11 7.30
CA CYS A 83 -7.04 -12.27 7.28
C CYS A 83 -6.96 -11.46 5.99
N TYR A 84 -6.52 -10.21 6.11
CA TYR A 84 -6.05 -9.42 4.99
C TYR A 84 -4.54 -9.60 4.84
N ARG A 85 -4.07 -9.84 3.61
CA ARG A 85 -2.64 -9.95 3.29
C ARG A 85 -2.24 -8.74 2.47
N ALA A 86 -1.27 -7.98 2.97
CA ALA A 86 -0.76 -6.80 2.32
C ALA A 86 0.75 -6.92 2.09
N THR A 87 1.22 -6.37 0.99
CA THR A 87 2.62 -5.97 0.85
C THR A 87 2.67 -4.48 1.10
N GLU A 88 3.31 -4.06 2.19
CA GLU A 88 3.54 -2.66 2.50
C GLU A 88 4.95 -2.28 2.08
N LEU A 89 5.08 -1.13 1.43
CA LEU A 89 6.37 -0.55 1.07
C LEU A 89 6.58 0.76 1.82
N SER A 90 7.64 0.83 2.62
CA SER A 90 8.01 2.00 3.42
C SER A 90 9.36 2.54 2.97
N LEU A 91 9.42 3.85 2.71
CA LEU A 91 10.67 4.56 2.38
C LEU A 91 10.97 5.59 3.47
N LEU A 92 12.17 5.51 4.03
CA LEU A 92 12.74 6.59 4.84
C LEU A 92 13.59 7.47 3.95
N LEU A 93 13.20 8.74 3.81
CA LEU A 93 13.86 9.72 2.96
C LEU A 93 14.58 10.77 3.80
N ALA A 94 15.80 11.13 3.42
CA ALA A 94 16.44 12.33 3.94
C ALA A 94 16.06 13.54 3.10
N LYS A 95 15.70 14.64 3.77
CA LYS A 95 15.38 15.91 3.11
C LYS A 95 16.60 16.37 2.29
N PRO A 96 16.42 16.83 1.03
CA PRO A 96 17.51 17.41 0.27
C PRO A 96 18.09 18.61 1.02
N THR A 97 19.40 18.64 1.24
CA THR A 97 20.06 19.84 1.75
C THR A 97 20.07 20.89 0.64
N GLU A 98 19.32 21.99 0.82
CA GLU A 98 19.41 23.15 -0.06
C GLU A 98 20.88 23.62 -0.11
N GLY A 99 21.53 23.52 -1.28
CA GLY A 99 22.88 24.04 -1.47
C GLY A 99 23.79 23.32 -2.46
N ALA A 100 23.48 22.11 -2.93
CA ALA A 100 24.36 21.37 -3.84
C ALA A 100 24.06 21.63 -5.34
N GLY A 101 23.74 22.87 -5.73
CA GLY A 101 23.30 23.15 -7.10
C GLY A 101 23.17 24.62 -7.50
N SER A 102 24.11 25.50 -7.14
CA SER A 102 24.38 26.70 -7.93
C SER A 102 25.79 27.24 -7.65
N LYS A 103 26.80 26.55 -8.17
CA LYS A 103 28.08 27.17 -8.53
C LYS A 103 28.28 26.99 -10.02
N THR A 104 27.56 27.80 -10.79
CA THR A 104 27.85 27.99 -12.21
C THR A 104 29.18 28.73 -12.29
N LYS A 105 30.22 27.95 -12.67
CA LYS A 105 31.59 28.33 -13.05
C LYS A 105 31.81 29.83 -13.31
N GLU A 106 32.51 30.49 -12.40
CA GLU A 106 33.44 31.55 -12.77
C GLU A 106 34.58 30.90 -13.55
N ASN A 107 34.73 31.25 -14.83
CA ASN A 107 35.99 31.23 -15.56
C ASN A 107 35.76 31.93 -16.91
N LEU A 108 35.72 33.26 -16.87
CA LEU A 108 36.12 34.08 -18.02
C LEU A 108 37.54 34.57 -17.68
N GLY A 109 38.51 33.84 -18.25
CA GLY A 109 39.91 34.21 -18.23
C GLY A 109 40.16 35.53 -18.94
N SER A 110 41.28 36.13 -18.53
CA SER A 110 41.86 37.42 -18.89
C SER A 110 41.99 37.72 -20.38
#